data_AF-A0A971SQT9-F1
#
_entry.id   AF-A0A971SQT9-F1
#
_cell.length_a   1.000
_cell.length_b   1.000
_cell.length_c   1.000
_cell.angle_alpha   90.00
_cell.angle_beta   90.00
_cell.angle_gamma   90.00
#
_symmetry.space_group_name_H-M   'P 1'
#
loop_
_entity.id
_entity.type
_entity.pdbx_description
1 polymer ?
#
loop_
_entity_poly.entity_id
_entity_poly.type
_entity_poly.pdbx_seq_one_letter_code
_entity_poly.pdbx_strand_id
1 'polypeptide(L)' 'MGRAHFMSSSSIGRKASNIVLIGMPGCGKSTVGKLLSEMSGMLFIDVDSEIEKSAGMSIPDIF' A
#
# COMPACT_ATOMS: atom_id res chain seq x y z
N MET A 1 40.10 -32.55 6.83
CA MET A 1 39.45 -31.54 5.96
C MET A 1 37.94 -31.64 6.13
N GLY A 2 37.37 -30.92 7.10
CA GLY A 2 35.93 -30.91 7.37
C GLY A 2 35.29 -29.69 6.68
N ARG A 3 34.24 -29.92 5.88
CA ARG A 3 33.45 -28.84 5.26
C ARG A 3 32.58 -28.18 6.32
N ALA A 4 32.83 -26.90 6.58
CA ALA A 4 31.91 -26.06 7.34
C ALA A 4 30.62 -25.87 6.50
N HIS A 5 29.53 -26.51 6.93
CA HIS A 5 28.20 -26.20 6.41
C HIS A 5 27.71 -24.91 7.06
N PHE A 6 27.74 -23.81 6.30
CA PHE A 6 27.16 -22.53 6.70
C PHE A 6 25.64 -22.59 6.46
N MET A 7 24.85 -22.81 7.52
CA MET A 7 23.39 -22.68 7.44
C MET A 7 23.03 -21.19 7.36
N SER A 8 22.45 -20.78 6.23
CA SER A 8 21.88 -19.45 6.07
C SER A 8 20.74 -19.27 7.07
N SER A 9 20.87 -18.27 7.96
CA SER A 9 19.81 -17.86 8.88
C SER A 9 18.59 -17.46 8.04
N SER A 10 17.48 -18.19 8.16
CA SER A 10 16.23 -17.85 7.48
C SER A 10 15.69 -16.56 8.09
N SER A 11 15.92 -15.43 7.41
CA SER A 11 15.25 -14.18 7.71
C SER A 11 13.74 -14.43 7.63
N ILE A 12 13.01 -14.38 8.75
CA ILE A 12 11.56 -14.17 8.72
C ILE A 12 11.37 -12.79 8.08
N GLY A 13 11.23 -12.77 6.76
CA GLY A 13 10.88 -11.57 6.02
C GLY A 13 9.45 -11.22 6.42
N ARG A 14 9.25 -10.08 7.08
CA ARG A 14 7.90 -9.52 7.22
C ARG A 14 7.39 -9.32 5.80
N LYS A 15 6.35 -10.07 5.41
CA LYS A 15 5.67 -9.87 4.14
C LYS A 15 5.20 -8.40 4.12
N ALA A 16 5.59 -7.66 3.08
CA ALA A 16 5.13 -6.28 2.93
C ALA A 16 3.60 -6.30 2.79
N SER A 17 2.91 -5.66 3.74
CA SER A 17 1.46 -5.49 3.74
C SER A 17 1.09 -4.11 3.22
N ASN A 18 -0.11 -3.99 2.65
CA ASN A 18 -0.64 -2.71 2.22
C ASN A 18 -0.85 -1.77 3.42
N ILE A 19 -0.61 -0.47 3.21
CA ILE A 19 -0.95 0.59 4.15
C ILE A 19 -2.29 1.19 3.72
N VAL A 20 -3.27 1.25 4.62
CA VAL A 20 -4.60 1.81 4.35
C VAL A 20 -4.79 3.05 5.22
N LEU A 21 -5.05 4.19 4.58
CA LEU A 21 -5.32 5.46 5.26
C LEU A 21 -6.83 5.67 5.41
N ILE A 22 -7.30 5.82 6.65
CA ILE A 22 -8.72 6.05 6.98
C ILE A 22 -8.92 7.43 7.61
N GLY A 23 -10.12 7.99 7.49
CA GLY A 23 -10.49 9.29 8.07
C GLY A 23 -11.47 10.09 7.20
N MET A 24 -11.98 11.19 7.74
CA MET A 24 -12.97 12.05 7.08
C MET A 24 -12.46 12.67 5.76
N PRO A 25 -13.33 13.01 4.80
CA PRO A 25 -12.95 13.83 3.64
C PRO A 25 -12.23 15.11 4.08
N GLY A 26 -11.20 15.52 3.34
CA GLY A 26 -10.43 16.74 3.65
C GLY A 26 -9.40 16.63 4.79
N CYS A 27 -9.32 15.52 5.54
CA CYS A 27 -8.32 15.39 6.64
C CYS A 27 -6.86 15.16 6.17
N GLY A 28 -6.60 15.21 4.85
CA GLY A 28 -5.25 15.13 4.30
C GLY A 28 -4.76 13.72 3.92
N LYS A 29 -5.63 12.71 3.87
CA LYS A 29 -5.26 11.32 3.51
C LYS A 29 -4.48 11.22 2.21
N SER A 30 -4.96 11.86 1.14
CA SER A 30 -4.31 11.81 -0.18
C SER A 30 -2.96 12.51 -0.17
N THR A 31 -2.79 13.57 0.63
CA THR A 31 -1.50 14.26 0.81
C THR A 31 -0.50 13.34 1.50
N VAL A 32 -0.88 12.74 2.64
CA VAL A 32 -0.02 11.82 3.39
C VAL A 32 0.29 10.56 2.57
N GLY A 33 -0.68 10.02 1.84
CA GLY A 33 -0.48 8.82 1.02
C GLY A 33 0.53 9.02 -0.10
N LYS A 34 0.53 10.18 -0.77
CA LYS A 34 1.54 10.53 -1.79
C LYS A 34 2.93 10.64 -1.18
N LEU A 35 3.06 11.33 -0.05
CA LEU A 35 4.34 11.43 0.67
C LEU A 35 4.85 10.04 1.12
N LEU A 36 3.97 9.20 1.66
CA LEU A 36 4.31 7.84 2.05
C LEU A 36 4.77 7.00 0.85
N SER A 37 4.12 7.14 -0.31
CA SER A 37 4.49 6.46 -1.55
C SER A 37 5.90 6.84 -1.98
N GLU A 38 6.24 8.14 -1.96
CA GLU A 38 7.59 8.63 -2.27
C GLU A 38 8.65 8.08 -1.29
N MET A 39 8.34 8.05 0.01
CA MET A 39 9.26 7.60 1.05
C MET A 39 9.48 6.08 1.07
N SER A 40 8.45 5.30 0.75
CA SER A 40 8.46 3.84 0.86
C SER A 40 8.69 3.10 -0.45
N GLY A 41 8.60 3.80 -1.60
CA GLY A 41 8.60 3.19 -2.92
C GLY A 41 7.34 2.37 -3.22
N MET A 42 6.30 2.46 -2.38
CA MET A 42 5.01 1.82 -2.61
C MET A 42 4.17 2.65 -3.59
N LEU A 43 3.23 2.01 -4.28
CA LEU A 43 2.26 2.72 -5.12
C LEU A 43 1.20 3.39 -4.23
N PHE A 44 0.92 4.66 -4.50
CA PHE A 44 -0.28 5.33 -3.98
C PHE A 44 -1.50 4.98 -4.86
N ILE A 45 -2.58 4.54 -4.22
CA ILE A 45 -3.88 4.26 -4.85
C ILE A 45 -4.94 5.12 -4.16
N ASP A 46 -5.70 5.89 -4.95
CA ASP A 46 -6.93 6.52 -4.50
C ASP A 46 -8.10 5.55 -4.71
N VAL A 47 -8.71 5.09 -3.61
CA VAL A 47 -9.74 4.05 -3.64
C VAL A 47 -11.01 4.55 -4.33
N ASP A 48 -11.37 5.82 -4.14
CA ASP A 48 -12.57 6.39 -4.76
C ASP A 48 -12.43 6.38 -6.30
N SER A 49 -11.26 6.77 -6.81
CA SER A 49 -10.97 6.74 -8.25
C SER A 49 -10.96 5.33 -8.84
N GLU A 50 -10.42 4.34 -8.11
CA GLU A 50 -10.43 2.95 -8.58
C GLU A 50 -11.84 2.33 -8.56
N ILE A 51 -12.70 2.75 -7.63
CA ILE A 51 -14.11 2.35 -7.60
C ILE A 51 -14.83 2.92 -8.84
N GLU A 52 -14.70 4.23 -9.11
CA GLU A 52 -15.34 4.85 -10.28
C GLU A 52 -14.91 4.20 -11.58
N LYS A 53 -13.61 3.96 -11.74
CA LYS A 53 -13.03 3.30 -12.91
C LYS A 53 -13.56 1.87 -13.08
N SER A 54 -13.69 1.13 -11.99
CA SER A 54 -14.18 -0.25 -12.01
C SER A 54 -15.69 -0.34 -12.27
N ALA A 55 -16.45 0.63 -11.77
CA ALA A 55 -17.90 0.69 -11.90
C ALA A 55 -18.37 1.36 -13.21
N GLY A 56 -17.55 2.22 -13.81
CA GLY A 56 -17.91 3.01 -15.00
C GLY A 56 -18.90 4.14 -14.72
N MET A 57 -19.05 4.57 -13.47
CA MET A 57 -19.93 5.65 -13.02
C MET A 57 -19.32 6.37 -11.82
N SER A 58 -19.84 7.55 -11.46
CA SER A 58 -19.27 8.39 -10.40
C SER A 58 -19.61 7.86 -8.99
N ILE A 59 -18.82 8.19 -7.96
CA ILE A 59 -19.12 7.81 -6.56
C ILE A 59 -20.54 8.22 -6.13
N PRO A 60 -21.02 9.46 -6.41
CA PRO A 60 -22.40 9.85 -6.11
C PRO A 60 -23.49 9.05 -6.82
N ASP A 61 -23.18 8.38 -7.94
CA ASP A 61 -24.14 7.51 -8.62
C ASP A 61 -24.17 6.09 -8.01
N ILE A 62 -23.11 5.70 -7.28
CA ILE A 62 -22.96 4.37 -6.64
C ILE A 62 -23.57 4.35 -5.23
N PHE A 63 -23.41 5.44 -4.47
CA PHE A 63 -23.79 5.56 -3.05
C PHE A 63 -24.68 6.77 -2.81
#